data_AF-A0A4R6F9J2-F1
#
_entry.id   AF-A0A4R6F9J2-F1
#
_cell.length_a   1.000
_cell.length_b   1.000
_cell.length_c   1.000
_cell.angle_alpha   90.00
_cell.angle_beta   90.00
_cell.angle_gamma   90.00
#
_symmetry.space_group_name_H-M   'P 1'
#
loop_
_entity.id
_entity.type
_entity.pdbx_description
1 polymer ?
#
loop_
_entity_poly.entity_id
_entity_poly.type
_entity_poly.pdbx_seq_one_letter_code
_entity_poly.pdbx_strand_id
1 'polypeptide(L)'
;MIPFGLHHIWNVPFFFEAGSYLDPTTGKVVHGDITRFFAGDRTAGILSGAFLFKMFGLPAAAIAIWHCAKPEKKVAVGGMMVSAALTSFLTGITEPIEFAFLFVAPILYFIHACLAASAQFVANTLNMRMGFTFSQGGIDFLMFNLIGNKATHAWYVFILGPIYAGIYYCVFRFVITRFNLKTPGREDDTAEAATVSTAGAGGRSRELVLAFGGRSNITSLDACITRLRISVNDPALVDDGKLKALGAAGVVHVGNGVQAIFGTLSENMKTDMQEYLKTAGSEADLASGGAPAAGAEAPVAAATASGHYTTQQKARAEKIRAALGGAANIKKLEALAATRLRVMLTDASRLDTTALKAAGVPATQSLANGEFDLIVGLGAENLAGAMQ
;
A
#
# COMPACT_ATOMS: atom_id res chain seq x y z
N MET A 1 6.26 6.37 -19.80
CA MET A 1 5.21 5.31 -19.75
C MET A 1 5.17 4.56 -18.43
N ILE A 2 6.25 4.57 -17.65
CA ILE A 2 6.33 3.92 -16.32
C ILE A 2 5.18 4.32 -15.37
N PRO A 3 4.76 5.60 -15.27
CA PRO A 3 3.68 6.02 -14.36
C PRO A 3 2.34 5.30 -14.57
N PHE A 4 2.12 4.76 -15.77
CA PHE A 4 0.87 4.14 -16.17
C PHE A 4 1.01 2.62 -16.33
N GLY A 5 2.18 2.03 -16.03
CA GLY A 5 2.46 0.60 -16.26
C GLY A 5 2.55 0.20 -17.74
N LEU A 6 2.27 1.12 -18.68
CA LEU A 6 2.24 0.85 -20.12
C LEU A 6 3.62 0.56 -20.73
N HIS A 7 4.69 0.77 -19.97
CA HIS A 7 6.06 0.51 -20.42
C HIS A 7 6.31 -0.99 -20.69
N HIS A 8 5.61 -1.90 -20.00
CA HIS A 8 5.73 -3.34 -20.31
C HIS A 8 5.20 -3.68 -21.70
N ILE A 9 4.08 -3.07 -22.11
CA ILE A 9 3.51 -3.26 -23.46
C ILE A 9 4.49 -2.76 -24.52
N TRP A 10 5.15 -1.63 -24.26
CA TRP A 10 6.16 -1.08 -25.15
C TRP A 10 7.44 -1.93 -25.21
N ASN A 11 7.90 -2.46 -24.08
CA ASN A 11 9.17 -3.17 -23.97
C ASN A 11 9.16 -4.56 -24.61
N VAL A 12 8.05 -5.30 -24.47
CA VAL A 12 7.92 -6.70 -24.93
C VAL A 12 8.32 -6.89 -26.40
N PRO A 13 7.84 -6.06 -27.36
CA PRO A 13 8.29 -6.14 -28.75
C PRO A 13 9.80 -6.05 -28.92
N PHE A 14 10.48 -5.15 -28.20
CA PHE A 14 11.95 -5.05 -28.31
C PHE A 14 12.67 -6.24 -27.69
N PHE A 15 12.14 -6.75 -26.59
CA PHE A 15 12.76 -7.82 -25.83
C PHE A 15 12.66 -9.17 -26.56
N PHE A 16 11.52 -9.43 -27.20
CA PHE A 16 11.16 -10.77 -27.68
C PHE A 16 10.77 -10.87 -29.16
N GLU A 17 10.57 -9.75 -29.87
CA GLU A 17 10.14 -9.78 -31.28
C GLU A 17 11.11 -9.05 -32.23
N ALA A 18 11.80 -8.02 -31.75
CA ALA A 18 12.61 -7.14 -32.59
C ALA A 18 13.86 -7.84 -33.17
N GLY A 19 13.87 -7.93 -34.50
CA GLY A 19 14.95 -8.55 -35.29
C GLY A 19 14.94 -10.08 -35.23
N SER A 20 15.84 -10.70 -35.99
CA SER A 20 15.91 -12.15 -36.14
C SER A 20 17.35 -12.62 -36.21
N TYR A 21 17.64 -13.78 -35.61
CA TYR A 21 18.95 -14.42 -35.68
C TYR A 21 18.77 -15.92 -35.87
N LEU A 22 19.50 -16.51 -36.82
CA LEU A 22 19.57 -17.96 -36.97
C LEU A 22 20.60 -18.49 -35.99
N ASP A 23 20.15 -19.21 -34.96
CA ASP A 23 21.04 -19.82 -34.00
C ASP A 23 21.87 -20.93 -34.68
N PRO A 24 23.21 -20.78 -34.77
CA PRO A 24 24.07 -21.74 -35.45
C PRO A 24 24.15 -23.09 -34.72
N THR A 25 23.76 -23.14 -33.45
CA THR A 25 23.79 -24.37 -32.63
C THR A 25 22.52 -25.18 -32.80
N THR A 26 21.36 -24.51 -32.85
CA THR A 26 20.05 -25.18 -32.89
C THR A 26 19.39 -25.16 -34.27
N GLY A 27 19.87 -24.35 -35.21
CA GLY A 27 19.29 -24.17 -36.54
C GLY A 27 17.94 -23.45 -36.53
N LYS A 28 17.51 -22.91 -35.38
CA LYS A 28 16.23 -22.20 -35.23
C LYS A 28 16.42 -20.70 -35.34
N VAL A 29 15.45 -20.02 -35.94
CA VAL A 29 15.39 -18.55 -35.92
C VAL A 29 14.84 -18.10 -34.56
N VAL A 30 15.54 -17.19 -33.89
CA VAL A 30 15.13 -16.56 -32.64
C VAL A 30 14.91 -15.05 -32.84
N HIS A 31 14.00 -14.48 -32.05
CA HIS A 31 13.53 -13.10 -32.20
C HIS A 31 13.63 -12.31 -30.89
N GLY A 32 13.89 -11.00 -31.01
CA GLY A 32 14.01 -10.09 -29.86
C GLY A 32 15.42 -9.96 -29.29
N ASP A 33 15.72 -8.78 -28.75
CA ASP A 33 17.07 -8.42 -28.29
C ASP A 33 17.62 -9.38 -27.23
N ILE A 34 16.77 -9.81 -26.30
CA ILE A 34 17.18 -10.68 -25.18
C ILE A 34 17.53 -12.07 -25.70
N THR A 35 16.62 -12.71 -26.44
CA THR A 35 16.83 -14.10 -26.89
C THR A 35 18.00 -14.18 -27.87
N ARG A 36 18.13 -13.18 -28.78
CA ARG A 36 19.22 -13.08 -29.74
C ARG A 36 20.56 -12.93 -29.03
N PHE A 37 20.65 -12.09 -27.99
CA PHE A 37 21.87 -11.96 -27.18
C PHE A 37 22.29 -13.30 -26.57
N PHE A 38 21.35 -14.03 -25.95
CA PHE A 38 21.66 -15.33 -25.34
C PHE A 38 21.98 -16.42 -26.38
N ALA A 39 21.40 -16.37 -27.57
CA ALA A 39 21.76 -17.22 -28.71
C ALA A 39 23.15 -16.89 -29.30
N GLY A 40 23.77 -15.78 -28.88
CA GLY A 40 25.13 -15.40 -29.29
C GLY A 40 25.21 -14.40 -30.45
N ASP A 41 24.09 -13.75 -30.80
CA ASP A 41 24.08 -12.67 -31.78
C ASP A 41 24.86 -11.46 -31.25
N ARG A 42 25.98 -11.12 -31.91
CA ARG A 42 26.85 -9.98 -31.56
C ARG A 42 26.21 -8.61 -31.81
N THR A 43 25.11 -8.56 -32.55
CA THR A 43 24.37 -7.32 -32.85
C THR A 43 23.24 -7.04 -31.86
N ALA A 44 22.91 -8.00 -31.00
CA ALA A 44 21.90 -7.89 -29.95
C ALA A 44 22.48 -7.42 -28.60
N GLY A 45 21.64 -7.23 -27.60
CA GLY A 45 22.02 -6.66 -26.29
C GLY A 45 22.13 -5.14 -26.33
N ILE A 46 21.31 -4.50 -27.18
CA ILE A 46 21.39 -3.06 -27.46
C ILE A 46 20.87 -2.21 -26.29
N LEU A 47 20.14 -2.82 -25.35
CA LEU A 47 19.50 -2.20 -24.19
C LEU A 47 20.44 -2.04 -22.98
N SER A 48 21.73 -1.99 -23.25
CA SER A 48 22.82 -2.01 -22.28
C SER A 48 22.96 -0.71 -21.47
N GLY A 49 22.48 0.42 -21.98
CA GLY A 49 22.54 1.71 -21.28
C GLY A 49 21.74 1.75 -19.99
N ALA A 50 20.75 0.86 -19.84
CA ALA A 50 19.95 0.75 -18.63
C ALA A 50 20.77 0.39 -17.38
N PHE A 51 21.83 -0.42 -17.53
CA PHE A 51 22.73 -0.74 -16.42
C PHE A 51 23.36 0.51 -15.80
N LEU A 52 23.67 1.53 -16.61
CA LEU A 52 24.34 2.75 -16.14
C LEU A 52 23.44 3.54 -15.17
N PHE A 53 22.19 3.82 -15.58
CA PHE A 53 21.33 4.63 -14.73
C PHE A 53 20.63 3.82 -13.64
N LYS A 54 20.34 2.52 -13.84
CA LYS A 54 19.67 1.70 -12.81
C LYS A 54 20.60 1.32 -11.66
N MET A 55 21.86 1.01 -11.96
CA MET A 55 22.85 0.67 -10.93
C MET A 55 23.54 1.91 -10.34
N PHE A 56 23.71 2.99 -11.09
CA PHE A 56 24.50 4.13 -10.60
C PHE A 56 23.70 5.42 -10.54
N GLY A 57 23.03 5.78 -11.64
CA GLY A 57 22.30 7.06 -11.73
C GLY A 57 21.19 7.22 -10.69
N LEU A 58 20.23 6.31 -10.65
CA LEU A 58 19.08 6.37 -9.74
C LEU A 58 19.46 6.19 -8.27
N PRO A 59 20.38 5.27 -7.88
CA PRO A 59 20.93 5.26 -6.53
C PRO A 59 21.57 6.60 -6.14
N ALA A 60 22.30 7.26 -7.05
CA ALA A 60 22.86 8.58 -6.80
C ALA A 60 21.78 9.67 -6.69
N ALA A 61 20.70 9.59 -7.46
CA ALA A 61 19.54 10.46 -7.30
C ALA A 61 18.83 10.25 -5.96
N ALA A 62 18.70 9.01 -5.49
CA ALA A 62 18.17 8.70 -4.16
C ALA A 62 19.02 9.33 -3.04
N ILE A 63 20.36 9.29 -3.17
CA ILE A 63 21.28 10.01 -2.26
C ILE A 63 21.07 11.52 -2.36
N ALA A 64 20.90 12.08 -3.55
CA ALA A 64 20.62 13.50 -3.73
C ALA A 64 19.31 13.94 -3.05
N ILE A 65 18.24 13.15 -3.20
CA ILE A 65 16.95 13.37 -2.53
C ILE A 65 17.14 13.34 -1.01
N TRP A 66 17.83 12.33 -0.49
CA TRP A 66 18.14 12.23 0.94
C TRP A 66 18.93 13.43 1.46
N HIS A 67 19.95 13.86 0.74
CA HIS A 67 20.76 15.02 1.12
C HIS A 67 20.00 16.35 1.06
N CYS A 68 18.94 16.43 0.26
CA CYS A 68 18.09 17.61 0.16
C CYS A 68 16.93 17.61 1.16
N ALA A 69 16.67 16.51 1.87
CA ALA A 69 15.63 16.47 2.90
C ALA A 69 15.94 17.41 4.07
N LYS A 70 14.89 17.92 4.73
CA LYS A 70 15.00 18.71 5.96
C LYS A 70 15.69 17.89 7.07
N PRO A 71 16.49 18.52 7.98
CA PRO A 71 17.22 17.81 9.03
C PRO A 71 16.36 16.84 9.85
N GLU A 72 15.13 17.23 10.15
CA GLU A 72 14.18 16.49 11.00
C GLU A 72 13.64 15.23 10.30
N LYS A 73 13.54 15.26 8.97
CA LYS A 73 13.02 14.14 8.14
C LYS A 73 14.13 13.28 7.56
N LYS A 74 15.40 13.66 7.77
CA LYS A 74 16.57 13.08 7.08
C LYS A 74 16.79 11.60 7.37
N VAL A 75 16.50 11.15 8.59
CA VAL A 75 16.62 9.73 8.97
C VAL A 75 15.58 8.88 8.24
N ALA A 76 14.31 9.31 8.26
CA ALA A 76 13.21 8.60 7.62
C ALA A 76 13.38 8.54 6.09
N VAL A 77 13.69 9.68 5.46
CA VAL A 77 13.95 9.73 4.02
C VAL A 77 15.20 8.92 3.66
N GLY A 78 16.25 8.98 4.48
CA GLY A 78 17.46 8.19 4.28
C GLY A 78 17.18 6.68 4.23
N GLY A 79 16.44 6.16 5.22
CA GLY A 79 16.08 4.73 5.25
C GLY A 79 15.29 4.29 4.02
N MET A 80 14.29 5.09 3.61
CA MET A 80 13.50 4.82 2.40
C MET A 80 14.36 4.85 1.13
N MET A 81 15.18 5.89 0.96
CA MET A 81 16.00 6.09 -0.23
C MET A 81 17.11 5.05 -0.35
N VAL A 82 17.71 4.62 0.76
CA VAL A 82 18.72 3.54 0.76
C VAL A 82 18.10 2.20 0.35
N SER A 83 16.93 1.86 0.88
CA SER A 83 16.22 0.63 0.52
C SER A 83 15.81 0.62 -0.96
N ALA A 84 15.29 1.74 -1.46
CA ALA A 84 14.93 1.93 -2.86
C ALA A 84 16.17 1.87 -3.78
N ALA A 85 17.27 2.53 -3.39
CA ALA A 85 18.56 2.50 -4.10
C ALA A 85 19.13 1.09 -4.19
N LEU A 86 19.10 0.32 -3.10
CA LEU A 86 19.58 -1.06 -3.08
C LEU A 86 18.74 -1.96 -3.99
N THR A 87 17.41 -1.78 -3.96
CA THR A 87 16.48 -2.50 -4.84
C THR A 87 16.80 -2.22 -6.31
N SER A 88 16.94 -0.95 -6.69
CA SER A 88 17.34 -0.53 -8.05
C SER A 88 18.71 -1.07 -8.43
N PHE A 89 19.69 -1.00 -7.53
CA PHE A 89 21.03 -1.51 -7.79
C PHE A 89 21.03 -3.01 -8.06
N LEU A 90 20.42 -3.81 -7.19
CA LEU A 90 20.50 -5.27 -7.26
C LEU A 90 19.61 -5.86 -8.36
N THR A 91 18.37 -5.38 -8.43
CA THR A 91 17.33 -5.99 -9.28
C THR A 91 17.06 -5.19 -10.54
N GLY A 92 17.37 -3.89 -10.55
CA GLY A 92 17.03 -2.99 -11.64
C GLY A 92 15.59 -2.46 -11.60
N ILE A 93 14.82 -2.75 -10.54
CA ILE A 93 13.50 -2.16 -10.29
C ILE A 93 13.68 -0.70 -9.83
N THR A 94 13.15 0.25 -10.59
CA THR A 94 13.40 1.69 -10.42
C THR A 94 12.23 2.43 -9.77
N GLU A 95 11.05 1.82 -9.79
CA GLU A 95 9.77 2.39 -9.35
C GLU A 95 9.81 2.93 -7.92
N PRO A 96 10.44 2.26 -6.93
CA PRO A 96 10.53 2.80 -5.57
C PRO A 96 11.23 4.16 -5.49
N ILE A 97 12.17 4.45 -6.39
CA ILE A 97 12.87 5.74 -6.46
C ILE A 97 12.08 6.72 -7.31
N GLU A 98 11.63 6.28 -8.49
CA GLU A 98 10.90 7.14 -9.44
C GLU A 98 9.60 7.66 -8.84
N PHE A 99 8.83 6.81 -8.14
CA PHE A 99 7.55 7.20 -7.55
C PHE A 99 7.71 8.20 -6.40
N ALA A 100 8.89 8.25 -5.78
CA ALA A 100 9.19 9.22 -4.73
C ALA A 100 9.21 10.67 -5.25
N PHE A 101 9.46 10.91 -6.55
CA PHE A 101 9.50 12.27 -7.10
C PHE A 101 8.62 12.48 -8.34
N LEU A 102 8.16 11.42 -9.00
CA LEU A 102 7.35 11.48 -10.22
C LEU A 102 6.14 12.43 -10.10
N PHE A 103 5.37 12.30 -9.03
CA PHE A 103 4.12 13.06 -8.85
C PHE A 103 4.35 14.44 -8.26
N VAL A 104 5.41 14.60 -7.47
CA VAL A 104 5.67 15.85 -6.72
C VAL A 104 6.61 16.79 -7.49
N ALA A 105 7.44 16.23 -8.38
CA ALA A 105 8.39 16.96 -9.20
C ALA A 105 8.44 16.38 -10.64
N PRO A 106 7.41 16.60 -11.47
CA PRO A 106 7.36 16.10 -12.85
C PRO A 106 8.56 16.52 -13.71
N ILE A 107 9.14 17.70 -13.42
CA ILE A 107 10.35 18.21 -14.09
C ILE A 107 11.55 17.28 -13.85
N LEU A 108 11.73 16.77 -12.63
CA LEU A 108 12.80 15.80 -12.34
C LEU A 108 12.58 14.50 -13.10
N TYR A 109 11.33 14.08 -13.29
CA TYR A 109 11.00 12.90 -14.08
C TYR A 109 11.30 13.06 -15.56
N PHE A 110 11.01 14.24 -16.13
CA PHE A 110 11.42 14.54 -17.49
C PHE A 110 12.94 14.53 -17.65
N ILE A 111 13.68 15.17 -16.73
CA ILE A 111 15.14 15.15 -16.73
C ILE A 111 15.68 13.73 -16.59
N HIS A 112 15.10 12.92 -15.71
CA HIS A 112 15.43 11.51 -15.56
C HIS A 112 15.28 10.75 -16.88
N ALA A 113 14.18 10.96 -17.60
CA ALA A 113 13.94 10.32 -18.90
C ALA A 113 14.99 10.74 -19.94
N CYS A 114 15.40 12.01 -19.98
CA CYS A 114 16.47 12.49 -20.85
C CYS A 114 17.82 11.85 -20.51
N LEU A 115 18.16 11.74 -19.22
CA LEU A 115 19.39 11.10 -18.76
C LEU A 115 19.40 9.58 -19.02
N ALA A 116 18.24 8.91 -18.90
CA ALA A 116 18.10 7.51 -19.26
C ALA A 116 18.28 7.31 -20.78
N ALA A 117 17.71 8.19 -21.60
CA ALA A 117 17.90 8.19 -23.05
C ALA A 117 19.36 8.45 -23.43
N SER A 118 20.06 9.37 -22.74
CA SER A 118 21.48 9.62 -22.99
C SER A 118 22.34 8.40 -22.60
N ALA A 119 21.99 7.68 -21.53
CA ALA A 119 22.69 6.46 -21.14
C ALA A 119 22.58 5.40 -22.24
N GLN A 120 21.39 5.25 -22.80
CA GLN A 120 21.11 4.36 -23.92
C GLN A 120 21.84 4.76 -25.20
N PHE A 121 21.88 6.06 -25.51
CA PHE A 121 22.61 6.58 -26.66
C PHE A 121 24.12 6.36 -26.55
N VAL A 122 24.72 6.70 -25.40
CA VAL A 122 26.16 6.52 -25.15
C VAL A 122 26.55 5.05 -25.20
N ALA A 123 25.78 4.17 -24.55
CA ALA A 123 26.08 2.75 -24.54
C ALA A 123 26.05 2.14 -25.96
N ASN A 124 25.07 2.51 -26.78
CA ASN A 124 25.02 2.05 -28.17
C ASN A 124 26.13 2.64 -29.04
N THR A 125 26.50 3.91 -28.83
CA THR A 125 27.61 4.56 -29.55
C THR A 125 28.95 3.89 -29.26
N LEU A 126 29.14 3.45 -28.01
CA LEU A 126 30.33 2.70 -27.57
C LEU A 126 30.22 1.20 -27.83
N ASN A 127 29.19 0.77 -28.58
CA ASN A 127 28.93 -0.62 -28.93
C ASN A 127 28.87 -1.57 -27.72
N MET A 128 28.36 -1.07 -26.58
CA MET A 128 28.13 -1.88 -25.40
C MET A 128 26.97 -2.84 -25.68
N ARG A 129 27.24 -4.14 -25.61
CA ARG A 129 26.24 -5.20 -25.82
C ARG A 129 26.14 -6.03 -24.56
N MET A 130 25.01 -5.97 -23.88
CA MET A 130 24.80 -6.65 -22.60
C MET A 130 23.42 -7.29 -22.54
N GLY A 131 23.36 -8.46 -21.91
CA GLY A 131 22.13 -9.23 -21.71
C GLY A 131 21.59 -9.05 -20.31
N PHE A 132 20.28 -9.27 -20.17
CA PHE A 132 19.56 -9.29 -18.90
C PHE A 132 18.35 -10.20 -19.04
N THR A 133 17.83 -10.71 -17.93
CA THR A 133 16.58 -11.49 -17.93
C THR A 133 15.45 -10.80 -17.17
N PHE A 134 15.78 -9.91 -16.25
CA PHE A 134 14.80 -9.23 -15.43
C PHE A 134 14.76 -7.72 -15.69
N SER A 135 15.75 -6.96 -15.21
CA SER A 135 15.67 -5.48 -15.28
C SER A 135 17.03 -4.77 -15.27
N GLN A 136 18.09 -5.40 -15.77
CA GLN A 136 19.43 -4.79 -15.85
C GLN A 136 19.98 -4.35 -14.48
N GLY A 137 19.70 -5.16 -13.45
CA GLY A 137 20.28 -4.98 -12.12
C GLY A 137 21.69 -5.55 -12.00
N GLY A 138 22.32 -5.35 -10.85
CA GLY A 138 23.64 -5.89 -10.52
C GLY A 138 23.70 -7.41 -10.57
N ILE A 139 22.59 -8.10 -10.29
CA ILE A 139 22.49 -9.57 -10.44
C ILE A 139 22.59 -9.95 -11.92
N ASP A 140 21.82 -9.31 -12.79
CA ASP A 140 21.89 -9.52 -14.25
C ASP A 140 23.30 -9.21 -14.77
N PHE A 141 23.89 -8.11 -14.30
CA PHE A 141 25.24 -7.69 -14.70
C PHE A 141 26.29 -8.74 -14.33
N LEU A 142 26.28 -9.19 -13.08
CA LEU A 142 27.22 -10.21 -12.60
C LEU A 142 27.04 -11.53 -13.36
N MET A 143 25.82 -12.04 -13.42
CA MET A 143 25.53 -13.37 -13.99
C MET A 143 25.79 -13.41 -15.49
N PHE A 144 25.29 -12.44 -16.24
CA PHE A 144 25.24 -12.54 -17.70
C PHE A 144 26.35 -11.76 -18.41
N ASN A 145 26.96 -10.78 -17.75
CA ASN A 145 27.89 -9.85 -18.39
C ASN A 145 29.32 -9.88 -17.83
N LEU A 146 29.50 -10.25 -16.56
CA LEU A 146 30.83 -10.49 -15.98
C LEU A 146 31.24 -11.96 -16.02
N ILE A 147 30.35 -12.86 -15.61
CA ILE A 147 30.59 -14.31 -15.65
C ILE A 147 30.27 -14.87 -17.03
N GLY A 148 29.23 -14.35 -17.68
CA GLY A 148 28.86 -14.71 -19.05
C GLY A 148 29.90 -14.27 -20.08
N ASN A 149 29.99 -15.00 -21.19
CA ASN A 149 31.01 -14.79 -22.24
C ASN A 149 30.47 -14.10 -23.52
N LYS A 150 29.22 -13.64 -23.51
CA LYS A 150 28.53 -13.08 -24.69
C LYS A 150 28.54 -11.55 -24.71
N ALA A 151 28.76 -10.91 -23.57
CA ALA A 151 28.76 -9.46 -23.46
C ALA A 151 29.95 -8.81 -24.18
N THR A 152 29.73 -7.60 -24.69
CA THR A 152 30.75 -6.80 -25.38
C THR A 152 30.88 -5.46 -24.65
N HIS A 153 32.12 -5.09 -24.28
CA HIS A 153 32.44 -3.87 -23.53
C HIS A 153 31.69 -3.71 -22.20
N ALA A 154 31.29 -4.80 -21.53
CA ALA A 154 30.61 -4.75 -20.23
C ALA A 154 31.41 -4.00 -19.15
N TRP A 155 32.74 -4.03 -19.23
CA TRP A 155 33.63 -3.34 -18.30
C TRP A 155 33.48 -1.81 -18.33
N TYR A 156 32.94 -1.21 -19.40
CA TYR A 156 32.63 0.22 -19.44
C TYR A 156 31.64 0.64 -18.35
N VAL A 157 30.82 -0.27 -17.83
CA VAL A 157 29.92 0.01 -16.70
C VAL A 157 30.70 0.48 -15.46
N PHE A 158 31.92 -0.03 -15.23
CA PHE A 158 32.74 0.40 -14.09
C PHE A 158 33.30 1.82 -14.23
N ILE A 159 33.32 2.38 -15.43
CA ILE A 159 33.79 3.74 -15.71
C ILE A 159 32.60 4.68 -15.88
N LEU A 160 31.70 4.35 -16.80
CA LEU A 160 30.53 5.16 -17.13
C LEU A 160 29.49 5.15 -16.02
N GLY A 161 29.37 4.06 -15.26
CA GLY A 161 28.46 3.97 -14.12
C GLY A 161 28.74 5.08 -13.09
N PRO A 162 29.94 5.15 -12.50
CA PRO A 162 30.32 6.24 -11.59
C PRO A 162 30.16 7.64 -12.19
N ILE A 163 30.45 7.83 -13.49
CA ILE A 163 30.22 9.10 -14.19
C ILE A 163 28.72 9.45 -14.18
N TYR A 164 27.85 8.50 -14.51
CA TYR A 164 26.41 8.67 -14.47
C TYR A 164 25.89 8.91 -13.05
N ALA A 165 26.47 8.26 -12.02
CA ALA A 165 26.17 8.58 -10.62
C ALA A 165 26.49 10.05 -10.30
N GLY A 166 27.67 10.53 -10.69
CA GLY A 166 28.06 11.93 -10.51
C GLY A 166 27.12 12.89 -11.21
N ILE A 167 26.78 12.62 -12.48
CA ILE A 167 25.83 13.42 -13.26
C ILE A 167 24.46 13.45 -12.59
N TYR A 168 23.89 12.30 -12.26
CA TYR A 168 22.58 12.20 -11.63
C TYR A 168 22.55 12.93 -10.28
N TYR A 169 23.54 12.70 -9.41
CA TYR A 169 23.62 13.35 -8.12
C TYR A 169 23.65 14.87 -8.26
N CYS A 170 24.55 15.39 -9.10
CA CYS A 170 24.72 16.83 -9.30
C CYS A 170 23.47 17.47 -9.92
N VAL A 171 22.91 16.87 -10.97
CA VAL A 171 21.71 17.38 -11.65
C VAL A 171 20.51 17.36 -10.71
N PHE A 172 20.24 16.24 -10.03
CA PHE A 172 19.11 16.16 -9.09
C PHE A 172 19.27 17.16 -7.96
N ARG A 173 20.44 17.19 -7.30
CA ARG A 173 20.69 18.11 -6.20
C ARG A 173 20.55 19.57 -6.64
N PHE A 174 21.12 19.93 -7.79
CA PHE A 174 21.02 21.28 -8.34
C PHE A 174 19.57 21.65 -8.61
N VAL A 175 18.82 20.83 -9.34
CA VAL A 175 17.43 21.12 -9.72
C VAL A 175 16.52 21.17 -8.48
N ILE A 176 16.67 20.24 -7.53
CA ILE A 176 15.89 20.22 -6.29
C ILE A 176 16.09 21.51 -5.50
N THR A 177 17.34 21.94 -5.32
CA THR A 177 17.66 23.13 -4.53
C THR A 177 17.36 24.44 -5.26
N ARG A 178 17.65 24.51 -6.56
CA ARG A 178 17.46 25.71 -7.40
C ARG A 178 16.00 26.07 -7.63
N PHE A 179 15.13 25.07 -7.78
CA PHE A 179 13.69 25.24 -8.00
C PHE A 179 12.86 24.95 -6.75
N ASN A 180 13.51 24.70 -5.62
CA ASN A 180 12.88 24.35 -4.34
C ASN A 180 11.82 23.25 -4.47
N LEU A 181 12.15 22.17 -5.19
CA LEU A 181 11.21 21.08 -5.45
C LEU A 181 10.88 20.33 -4.15
N LYS A 182 9.61 19.93 -4.03
CA LYS A 182 9.06 19.26 -2.84
C LYS A 182 9.34 17.75 -2.83
N THR A 183 10.57 17.35 -3.12
CA THR A 183 10.96 15.92 -3.01
C THR A 183 10.78 15.40 -1.58
N PRO A 184 10.72 14.08 -1.35
CA PRO A 184 10.44 13.52 -0.03
C PRO A 184 11.28 14.15 1.08
N GLY A 185 10.62 14.64 2.13
CA GLY A 185 11.25 15.32 3.25
C GLY A 185 11.50 16.82 3.04
N ARG A 186 11.06 17.40 1.92
CA ARG A 186 11.08 18.85 1.65
C ARG A 186 9.68 19.46 1.62
N GLU A 187 8.65 18.71 1.99
CA GLU A 187 7.29 19.24 2.11
C GLU A 187 7.30 20.38 3.14
N ASP A 188 6.57 21.46 2.84
CA ASP A 188 6.27 22.45 3.88
C ASP A 188 5.47 21.74 4.96
N ASP A 189 5.70 22.12 6.21
CA ASP A 189 4.98 21.53 7.34
C ASP A 189 3.53 22.06 7.41
N THR A 190 2.90 22.21 6.23
CA THR A 190 1.45 22.42 6.03
C THR A 190 0.75 21.08 5.87
N ALA A 191 1.06 20.17 6.78
CA ALA A 191 0.09 19.79 7.77
C ALA A 191 0.93 19.70 9.02
N GLU A 192 0.78 20.68 9.92
CA GLU A 192 1.08 20.45 11.31
C GLU A 192 0.53 19.05 11.60
N ALA A 193 1.43 18.11 11.93
CA ALA A 193 1.15 17.34 13.11
C ALA A 193 0.90 18.40 14.16
N ALA A 194 -0.36 18.84 14.25
CA ALA A 194 -0.82 19.61 15.36
C ALA A 194 -0.40 18.71 16.51
N THR A 195 0.63 19.15 17.20
CA THR A 195 0.87 18.79 18.57
C THR A 195 -0.29 19.42 19.31
N VAL A 196 -1.50 18.89 19.04
CA VAL A 196 -2.59 18.99 19.98
C VAL A 196 -2.01 18.28 21.17
N SER A 197 -1.68 19.09 22.17
CA SER A 197 -1.15 18.62 23.42
C SER A 197 -2.13 17.59 23.94
N THR A 198 -1.76 16.31 23.87
CA THR A 198 -2.56 15.18 24.32
C THR A 198 -2.49 15.09 25.85
N ALA A 199 -2.87 16.16 26.53
CA ALA A 199 -3.10 16.16 27.96
C ALA A 199 -4.49 15.55 28.21
N GLY A 200 -4.56 14.22 28.13
CA GLY A 200 -5.78 13.44 28.40
C GLY A 200 -5.70 12.02 27.85
N ALA A 201 -6.30 11.07 28.57
CA ALA A 201 -6.42 9.69 28.11
C ALA A 201 -7.16 9.66 26.76
N GLY A 202 -6.47 9.23 25.69
CA GLY A 202 -7.04 9.07 24.35
C GLY A 202 -6.49 9.99 23.25
N GLY A 203 -5.79 11.08 23.60
CA GLY A 203 -5.04 11.92 22.66
C GLY A 203 -5.70 12.22 21.30
N ARG A 204 -4.92 12.11 20.21
CA ARG A 204 -5.37 12.36 18.82
C ARG A 204 -6.47 11.40 18.35
N SER A 205 -6.46 10.15 18.81
CA SER A 205 -7.47 9.15 18.46
C SER A 205 -8.85 9.54 18.96
N ARG A 206 -8.93 10.09 20.18
CA ARG A 206 -10.17 10.65 20.72
C ARG A 206 -10.70 11.79 19.85
N GLU A 207 -9.84 12.70 19.44
CA GLU A 207 -10.26 13.85 18.64
C GLU A 207 -10.76 13.44 17.26
N LEU A 208 -10.13 12.44 16.64
CA LEU A 208 -10.61 11.84 15.39
C LEU A 208 -11.98 11.18 15.58
N VAL A 209 -12.16 10.40 16.65
CA VAL A 209 -13.45 9.75 16.95
C VAL A 209 -14.55 10.80 17.11
N LEU A 210 -14.29 11.87 17.86
CA LEU A 210 -15.24 12.98 18.03
C LEU A 210 -15.50 13.72 16.71
N ALA A 211 -14.47 13.89 15.86
CA ALA A 211 -14.62 14.52 14.56
C ALA A 211 -15.48 13.70 13.58
N PHE A 212 -15.53 12.37 13.74
CA PHE A 212 -16.45 11.49 13.00
C PHE A 212 -17.84 11.37 13.65
N GLY A 213 -18.18 12.20 14.62
CA GLY A 213 -19.49 12.20 15.28
C GLY A 213 -19.56 11.38 16.56
N GLY A 214 -18.42 10.96 17.11
CA GLY A 214 -18.32 10.14 18.32
C GLY A 214 -18.39 8.64 18.04
N ARG A 215 -18.12 7.83 19.07
CA ARG A 215 -18.07 6.37 18.96
C ARG A 215 -19.40 5.79 18.46
N SER A 216 -20.52 6.26 18.99
CA SER A 216 -21.86 5.81 18.57
C SER A 216 -22.16 6.06 17.10
N ASN A 217 -21.46 7.01 16.46
CA ASN A 217 -21.63 7.29 15.05
C ASN A 217 -20.75 6.42 14.14
N ILE A 218 -19.69 5.78 14.65
CA ILE A 218 -18.74 5.00 13.83
C ILE A 218 -19.19 3.54 13.74
N THR A 219 -19.39 3.04 12.52
CA THR A 219 -19.79 1.64 12.26
C THR A 219 -18.62 0.77 11.81
N SER A 220 -17.68 1.34 11.04
CA SER A 220 -16.47 0.63 10.63
C SER A 220 -15.30 1.57 10.43
N LEU A 221 -14.09 1.13 10.81
CA LEU A 221 -12.83 1.82 10.51
C LEU A 221 -12.02 0.99 9.51
N ASP A 222 -11.69 1.59 8.38
CA ASP A 222 -10.78 1.04 7.39
C ASP A 222 -9.80 2.11 6.90
N ALA A 223 -8.74 1.70 6.22
CA ALA A 223 -7.78 2.61 5.63
C ALA A 223 -7.20 2.05 4.34
N CYS A 224 -6.78 2.95 3.48
CA CYS A 224 -5.90 2.70 2.35
C CYS A 224 -4.56 3.41 2.61
N ILE A 225 -3.62 3.27 1.68
CA ILE A 225 -2.29 3.89 1.77
C ILE A 225 -2.37 5.37 2.16
N THR A 226 -3.32 6.14 1.61
CA THR A 226 -3.41 7.60 1.84
C THR A 226 -4.70 8.08 2.48
N ARG A 227 -5.66 7.19 2.75
CA ARG A 227 -7.03 7.56 3.14
C ARG A 227 -7.53 6.73 4.30
N LEU A 228 -8.01 7.40 5.34
CA LEU A 228 -8.81 6.80 6.41
C LEU A 228 -10.27 6.76 5.94
N ARG A 229 -10.88 5.58 5.89
CA ARG A 229 -12.23 5.32 5.41
C ARG A 229 -13.12 4.89 6.58
N ILE A 230 -14.04 5.76 6.97
CA ILE A 230 -14.93 5.54 8.10
C ILE A 230 -16.35 5.40 7.57
N SER A 231 -17.04 4.32 7.91
CA SER A 231 -18.48 4.24 7.72
C SER A 231 -19.15 4.79 8.97
N VAL A 232 -20.11 5.69 8.81
CA VAL A 232 -20.82 6.34 9.90
C VAL A 232 -22.33 6.07 9.83
N ASN A 233 -23.02 6.19 10.96
CA ASN A 233 -24.48 6.08 11.02
C ASN A 233 -25.14 7.32 10.44
N ASP A 234 -24.64 8.50 10.80
CA ASP A 234 -25.10 9.80 10.34
C ASP A 234 -23.92 10.65 9.83
N PRO A 235 -23.78 10.84 8.50
CA PRO A 235 -22.78 11.72 7.91
C PRO A 235 -22.87 13.18 8.34
N ALA A 236 -24.05 13.66 8.79
CA ALA A 236 -24.23 15.05 9.20
C ALA A 236 -23.54 15.37 10.54
N LEU A 237 -23.22 14.36 11.35
CA LEU A 237 -22.50 14.52 12.62
C LEU A 237 -20.98 14.61 12.43
N VAL A 238 -20.49 14.47 11.20
CA VAL A 238 -19.06 14.52 10.89
C VAL A 238 -18.61 15.96 10.70
N ASP A 239 -17.54 16.34 11.41
CA ASP A 239 -16.94 17.66 11.35
C ASP A 239 -15.74 17.67 10.41
N ASP A 240 -16.01 17.99 9.13
CA ASP A 240 -14.99 18.12 8.09
C ASP A 240 -13.93 19.19 8.42
N GLY A 241 -14.31 20.25 9.13
CA GLY A 241 -13.41 21.32 9.54
C GLY A 241 -12.40 20.81 10.56
N LYS A 242 -12.89 20.08 11.56
CA LYS A 242 -12.05 19.44 12.58
C LYS A 242 -11.17 18.34 12.00
N LEU A 243 -11.65 17.54 11.04
CA LEU A 243 -10.82 16.55 10.35
C LEU A 243 -9.65 17.22 9.58
N LYS A 244 -9.90 18.36 8.92
CA LYS A 244 -8.85 19.15 8.27
C LYS A 244 -7.88 19.75 9.29
N ALA A 245 -8.39 20.27 10.41
CA ALA A 245 -7.55 20.78 11.51
C ALA A 245 -6.70 19.67 12.14
N LEU A 246 -7.19 18.43 12.16
CA LEU A 246 -6.46 17.23 12.58
C LEU A 246 -5.49 16.73 11.50
N GLY A 247 -5.29 17.46 10.41
CA GLY A 247 -4.28 17.17 9.38
C GLY A 247 -4.80 16.43 8.14
N ALA A 248 -6.10 16.35 7.91
CA ALA A 248 -6.63 15.79 6.67
C ALA A 248 -6.42 16.79 5.52
N ALA A 249 -5.76 16.36 4.45
CA ALA A 249 -5.61 17.15 3.22
C ALA A 249 -6.96 17.35 2.48
N GLY A 250 -7.93 16.48 2.74
CA GLY A 250 -9.28 16.56 2.20
C GLY A 250 -10.21 15.54 2.85
N VAL A 251 -11.50 15.82 2.81
CA VAL A 251 -12.57 14.95 3.33
C VAL A 251 -13.60 14.76 2.22
N VAL A 252 -14.01 13.52 1.96
CA VAL A 252 -14.94 13.15 0.90
C VAL A 252 -16.05 12.27 1.48
N HIS A 253 -17.30 12.65 1.24
CA HIS A 253 -18.48 11.89 1.65
C HIS A 253 -19.02 11.07 0.47
N VAL A 254 -19.28 9.78 0.70
CA VAL A 254 -19.81 8.83 -0.27
C VAL A 254 -20.87 7.95 0.41
N GLY A 255 -22.14 8.35 0.29
CA GLY A 255 -23.24 7.71 1.03
C GLY A 255 -23.00 7.82 2.54
N ASN A 256 -22.99 6.69 3.24
CA ASN A 256 -22.69 6.63 4.67
C ASN A 256 -21.18 6.50 4.98
N GLY A 257 -20.31 6.56 3.95
CA GLY A 257 -18.87 6.48 4.10
C GLY A 257 -18.22 7.86 4.01
N VAL A 258 -17.37 8.20 4.97
CA VAL A 258 -16.49 9.38 4.95
C VAL A 258 -15.05 8.96 4.76
N GLN A 259 -14.36 9.58 3.82
CA GLN A 259 -12.93 9.35 3.54
C GLN A 259 -12.13 10.60 3.86
N ALA A 260 -11.23 10.53 4.84
CA ALA A 260 -10.29 11.60 5.17
C ALA A 260 -8.89 11.24 4.66
N ILE A 261 -8.25 12.16 3.93
CA ILE A 261 -6.94 11.94 3.30
C ILE A 261 -5.84 12.38 4.27
N PHE A 262 -5.28 11.44 5.04
CA PHE A 262 -4.17 11.72 5.98
C PHE A 262 -2.79 11.30 5.44
N GLY A 263 -2.72 10.83 4.19
CA GLY A 263 -1.48 10.31 3.61
C GLY A 263 -1.08 8.97 4.25
N THR A 264 0.21 8.65 4.21
CA THR A 264 0.77 7.35 4.64
C THR A 264 0.52 6.99 6.11
N LEU A 265 0.03 7.94 6.91
CA LEU A 265 -0.33 7.73 8.31
C LEU A 265 -1.71 7.09 8.50
N SER A 266 -2.50 6.93 7.43
CA SER A 266 -3.90 6.49 7.52
C SER A 266 -4.07 5.10 8.18
N GLU A 267 -3.17 4.15 7.93
CA GLU A 267 -3.24 2.81 8.55
C GLU A 267 -2.88 2.84 10.05
N ASN A 268 -1.89 3.68 10.42
CA ASN A 268 -1.53 3.88 11.82
C ASN A 268 -2.70 4.51 12.59
N MET A 269 -3.32 5.56 12.01
CA MET A 269 -4.45 6.26 12.62
C MET A 269 -5.67 5.37 12.80
N LYS A 270 -5.96 4.49 11.83
CA LYS A 270 -6.99 3.44 11.98
C LYS A 270 -6.70 2.54 13.18
N THR A 271 -5.46 2.04 13.29
CA THR A 271 -5.05 1.13 14.37
C THR A 271 -5.18 1.82 15.73
N ASP A 272 -4.70 3.07 15.85
CA ASP A 272 -4.78 3.85 17.08
C ASP A 272 -6.23 4.17 17.48
N MET A 273 -7.10 4.46 16.52
CA MET A 273 -8.53 4.65 16.76
C MET A 273 -9.22 3.36 17.20
N GLN A 274 -8.88 2.21 16.59
CA GLN A 274 -9.42 0.91 16.99
C GLN A 274 -9.02 0.56 18.42
N GLU A 275 -7.77 0.82 18.80
CA GLU A 275 -7.29 0.55 20.16
C GLU A 275 -7.94 1.48 21.18
N TYR A 276 -8.09 2.77 20.84
CA TYR A 276 -8.82 3.72 21.66
C TYR A 276 -10.27 3.28 21.88
N LEU A 277 -10.98 2.86 20.83
CA LEU A 277 -12.39 2.46 20.93
C LEU A 277 -12.63 1.21 21.81
N LYS A 278 -11.62 0.37 22.05
CA LYS A 278 -11.72 -0.77 22.98
C LYS A 278 -11.75 -0.33 24.45
N THR A 279 -11.09 0.78 24.76
CA THR A 279 -10.88 1.27 26.13
C THR A 279 -11.64 2.56 26.43
N ALA A 280 -12.21 3.19 25.41
CA ALA A 280 -12.94 4.45 25.49
C ALA A 280 -14.23 4.34 26.31
N GLY A 281 -14.38 5.27 27.25
CA GLY A 281 -15.61 5.51 28.00
C GLY A 281 -16.50 6.57 27.34
N SER A 282 -17.36 7.21 28.14
CA SER A 282 -18.32 8.23 27.71
C SER A 282 -17.68 9.45 27.04
N GLU A 283 -16.38 9.68 27.24
CA GLU A 283 -15.63 10.81 26.68
C GLU A 283 -15.40 10.73 25.17
N ALA A 284 -15.71 9.58 24.56
CA ALA A 284 -15.64 9.34 23.12
C ALA A 284 -16.98 9.58 22.39
N ASP A 285 -18.06 9.83 23.13
CA ASP A 285 -19.35 10.18 22.57
C ASP A 285 -19.51 11.71 22.50
N LEU A 286 -20.21 12.22 21.48
CA LEU A 286 -20.54 13.65 21.44
C LEU A 286 -21.44 13.98 22.63
N ALA A 287 -21.08 15.02 23.39
CA ALA A 287 -21.95 15.52 24.43
C ALA A 287 -23.31 15.88 23.81
N SER A 288 -24.38 15.25 24.30
CA SER A 288 -25.74 15.58 23.89
C SER A 288 -25.94 17.09 24.05
N GLY A 289 -26.36 17.76 22.96
CA GLY A 289 -26.49 19.22 22.87
C GLY A 289 -27.21 19.82 24.08
N GLY A 290 -26.66 20.93 24.59
CA GLY A 290 -26.96 21.44 25.93
C GLY A 290 -28.27 22.21 26.11
N ALA A 291 -28.69 22.25 27.38
CA ALA A 291 -29.32 23.37 28.10
C ALA A 291 -29.13 23.15 29.63
N PRO A 292 -29.15 24.19 30.49
CA PRO A 292 -28.31 24.27 31.69
C PRO A 292 -28.92 23.79 33.02
N ALA A 293 -28.03 23.32 33.89
CA ALA A 293 -28.03 23.26 35.37
C ALA A 293 -29.35 23.10 36.16
N ALA A 294 -29.49 21.97 36.87
CA ALA A 294 -29.80 21.92 38.31
C ALA A 294 -29.85 20.46 38.84
N GLY A 295 -29.34 20.24 40.06
CA GLY A 295 -29.81 19.16 40.94
C GLY A 295 -28.84 18.00 41.17
N ALA A 296 -28.38 17.86 42.42
CA ALA A 296 -27.50 16.83 42.94
C ALA A 296 -28.08 15.41 42.86
N GLU A 297 -27.23 14.39 42.65
CA GLU A 297 -26.90 13.35 43.64
C GLU A 297 -25.86 12.35 43.08
N ALA A 298 -25.00 11.86 43.96
CA ALA A 298 -24.06 10.75 43.74
C ALA A 298 -24.54 9.54 44.56
N PRO A 299 -23.85 8.38 44.52
CA PRO A 299 -23.49 7.55 43.38
C PRO A 299 -24.00 6.10 43.60
N VAL A 300 -24.30 5.31 42.55
CA VAL A 300 -24.54 3.87 42.75
C VAL A 300 -23.98 2.99 41.63
N ALA A 301 -23.04 2.15 42.06
CA ALA A 301 -22.72 0.79 41.64
C ALA A 301 -22.18 0.50 40.23
N ALA A 302 -21.00 -0.12 40.25
CA ALA A 302 -20.41 -0.91 39.18
C ALA A 302 -21.40 -1.93 38.62
N ALA A 303 -21.60 -1.91 37.30
CA ALA A 303 -22.31 -2.94 36.57
C ALA A 303 -21.34 -3.65 35.61
N THR A 304 -21.28 -4.95 35.79
CA THR A 304 -20.48 -5.95 35.09
C THR A 304 -20.81 -6.04 33.60
N ALA A 305 -19.77 -6.38 32.81
CA ALA A 305 -19.86 -6.63 31.38
C ALA A 305 -20.96 -7.66 31.04
N SER A 306 -21.98 -7.22 30.31
CA SER A 306 -22.89 -8.10 29.57
C SER A 306 -23.09 -7.54 28.16
N GLY A 307 -22.86 -8.39 27.15
CA GLY A 307 -22.80 -8.04 25.74
C GLY A 307 -24.13 -7.47 25.22
N HIS A 308 -24.13 -6.19 24.88
CA HIS A 308 -25.25 -5.53 24.21
C HIS A 308 -25.10 -5.73 22.69
N TYR A 309 -25.62 -6.86 22.17
CA TYR A 309 -25.79 -7.03 20.72
C TYR A 309 -26.98 -6.20 20.23
N THR A 310 -26.81 -5.49 19.12
CA THR A 310 -27.89 -4.71 18.49
C THR A 310 -29.05 -5.60 18.05
N THR A 311 -30.27 -5.08 18.00
CA THR A 311 -31.47 -5.80 17.53
C THR A 311 -31.28 -6.39 16.13
N GLN A 312 -30.54 -5.69 15.27
CA GLN A 312 -30.20 -6.13 13.92
C GLN A 312 -29.22 -7.31 13.90
N GLN A 313 -28.22 -7.31 14.80
CA GLN A 313 -27.29 -8.44 14.95
C GLN A 313 -28.00 -9.69 15.46
N LYS A 314 -28.90 -9.56 16.44
CA LYS A 314 -29.72 -10.69 16.94
C LYS A 314 -30.62 -11.24 15.84
N ALA A 315 -31.31 -10.39 15.10
CA ALA A 315 -32.17 -10.82 13.99
C ALA A 315 -31.38 -11.53 12.88
N ARG A 316 -30.14 -11.09 12.61
CA ARG A 316 -29.26 -11.74 11.64
C ARG A 316 -28.73 -13.08 12.16
N ALA A 317 -28.31 -13.16 13.42
CA ALA A 317 -27.89 -14.39 14.08
C ALA A 317 -28.99 -15.47 14.04
N GLU A 318 -30.23 -15.08 14.33
CA GLU A 318 -31.41 -15.96 14.25
C GLU A 318 -31.64 -16.52 12.84
N LYS A 319 -31.57 -15.67 11.81
CA LYS A 319 -31.71 -16.10 10.42
C LYS A 319 -30.63 -17.09 9.99
N ILE A 320 -29.38 -16.83 10.39
CA ILE A 320 -28.25 -17.73 10.09
C ILE A 320 -28.42 -19.05 10.86
N ARG A 321 -28.82 -19.01 12.13
CA ARG A 321 -29.07 -20.21 12.94
C ARG A 321 -30.21 -21.06 12.38
N ALA A 322 -31.28 -20.44 11.89
CA ALA A 322 -32.36 -21.14 11.22
C ALA A 322 -31.88 -21.82 9.92
N ALA A 323 -31.07 -21.13 9.11
CA ALA A 323 -30.52 -21.66 7.87
C ALA A 323 -29.47 -22.78 8.08
N LEU A 324 -28.85 -22.86 9.26
CA LEU A 324 -28.00 -23.98 9.69
C LEU A 324 -28.80 -25.20 10.20
N GLY A 325 -30.14 -25.17 10.13
CA GLY A 325 -31.00 -26.25 10.62
C GLY A 325 -31.45 -26.12 12.08
N GLY A 326 -31.20 -24.97 12.71
CA GLY A 326 -31.58 -24.67 14.10
C GLY A 326 -30.45 -24.90 15.12
N ALA A 327 -30.62 -24.37 16.34
CA ALA A 327 -29.59 -24.41 17.39
C ALA A 327 -29.12 -25.84 17.72
N ALA A 328 -30.06 -26.79 17.75
CA ALA A 328 -29.78 -28.21 18.03
C ALA A 328 -28.93 -28.91 16.94
N ASN A 329 -28.82 -28.33 15.74
CA ASN A 329 -27.99 -28.87 14.66
C ASN A 329 -26.53 -28.39 14.73
N ILE A 330 -26.23 -27.37 15.54
CA ILE A 330 -24.89 -26.79 15.65
C ILE A 330 -24.14 -27.48 16.80
N LYS A 331 -23.16 -28.32 16.45
CA LYS A 331 -22.31 -29.04 17.42
C LYS A 331 -21.15 -28.20 17.94
N LYS A 332 -20.60 -27.34 17.07
CA LYS A 332 -19.50 -26.44 17.38
C LYS A 332 -19.66 -25.17 16.57
N LEU A 333 -19.42 -24.01 17.17
CA LEU A 333 -19.42 -22.72 16.49
C LEU A 333 -18.28 -21.85 17.04
N GLU A 334 -17.37 -21.45 16.16
CA GLU A 334 -16.20 -20.66 16.51
C GLU A 334 -15.97 -19.56 15.49
N ALA A 335 -15.56 -18.37 15.95
CA ALA A 335 -15.04 -17.34 15.06
C ALA A 335 -13.55 -17.58 14.85
N LEU A 336 -13.14 -17.90 13.62
CA LEU A 336 -11.73 -18.16 13.28
C LEU A 336 -10.97 -16.92 12.84
N ALA A 337 -11.71 -15.94 12.32
CA ALA A 337 -11.18 -14.68 11.85
C ALA A 337 -12.28 -13.63 11.91
N ALA A 338 -11.93 -12.36 11.79
CA ALA A 338 -12.88 -11.24 11.83
C ALA A 338 -14.08 -11.39 10.88
N THR A 339 -13.95 -12.17 9.80
CA THR A 339 -14.98 -12.38 8.76
C THR A 339 -15.49 -13.80 8.60
N ARG A 340 -15.00 -14.77 9.40
CA ARG A 340 -15.27 -16.20 9.18
C ARG A 340 -15.73 -16.89 10.46
N LEU A 341 -16.87 -17.58 10.34
CA LEU A 341 -17.35 -18.55 11.32
C LEU A 341 -17.05 -19.95 10.83
N ARG A 342 -16.54 -20.79 11.72
CA ARG A 342 -16.50 -22.24 11.51
C ARG A 342 -17.61 -22.89 12.30
N VAL A 343 -18.43 -23.68 11.61
CA VAL A 343 -19.51 -24.44 12.23
C VAL A 343 -19.35 -25.92 11.95
N MET A 344 -19.57 -26.75 12.97
CA MET A 344 -19.71 -28.19 12.84
C MET A 344 -21.18 -28.52 13.02
N LEU A 345 -21.78 -29.20 12.04
CA LEU A 345 -23.19 -29.55 12.06
C LEU A 345 -23.37 -31.04 12.39
N THR A 346 -24.42 -31.37 13.13
CA THR A 346 -24.78 -32.77 13.42
C THR A 346 -25.35 -33.46 12.18
N ASP A 347 -26.14 -32.73 11.39
CA ASP A 347 -26.69 -33.19 10.12
C ASP A 347 -26.51 -32.11 9.04
N ALA A 348 -25.66 -32.40 8.07
CA ALA A 348 -25.33 -31.51 6.95
C ALA A 348 -26.49 -31.37 5.94
N SER A 349 -27.45 -32.29 5.90
CA SER A 349 -28.59 -32.24 4.96
C SER A 349 -29.60 -31.14 5.30
N ARG A 350 -29.57 -30.64 6.54
CA ARG A 350 -30.42 -29.57 7.05
C ARG A 350 -29.87 -28.16 6.79
N LEU A 351 -28.71 -28.06 6.13
CA LEU A 351 -28.08 -26.82 5.74
C LEU A 351 -28.79 -26.20 4.52
N ASP A 352 -29.37 -25.02 4.69
CA ASP A 352 -29.95 -24.26 3.58
C ASP A 352 -28.98 -23.15 3.12
N THR A 353 -28.24 -23.44 2.05
CA THR A 353 -27.28 -22.49 1.46
C THR A 353 -27.95 -21.27 0.82
N THR A 354 -29.21 -21.39 0.40
CA THR A 354 -29.98 -20.29 -0.20
C THR A 354 -30.42 -19.31 0.89
N ALA A 355 -30.94 -19.84 2.01
CA ALA A 355 -31.29 -19.04 3.18
C ALA A 355 -30.05 -18.38 3.83
N LEU A 356 -28.90 -19.07 3.85
CA LEU A 356 -27.63 -18.48 4.33
C LEU A 356 -27.21 -17.27 3.48
N LYS A 357 -27.30 -17.38 2.15
CA LYS A 357 -26.99 -16.26 1.26
C LYS A 357 -27.94 -15.08 1.49
N ALA A 358 -29.24 -15.34 1.68
CA ALA A 358 -30.24 -14.33 2.02
C ALA A 358 -30.01 -13.69 3.40
N ALA A 359 -29.42 -14.43 4.35
CA ALA A 359 -29.02 -13.92 5.67
C ALA A 359 -27.69 -13.15 5.67
N GLY A 360 -27.08 -12.94 4.50
CA GLY A 360 -25.84 -12.19 4.33
C GLY A 360 -24.58 -13.02 4.55
N VAL A 361 -24.61 -14.32 4.24
CA VAL A 361 -23.44 -15.20 4.16
C VAL A 361 -23.09 -15.39 2.68
N PRO A 362 -22.24 -14.55 2.07
CA PRO A 362 -21.93 -14.59 0.64
C PRO A 362 -21.34 -15.91 0.14
N ALA A 363 -20.66 -16.67 0.99
CA ALA A 363 -20.03 -17.94 0.62
C ALA A 363 -19.96 -18.91 1.80
N THR A 364 -20.08 -20.19 1.47
CA THR A 364 -19.95 -21.33 2.38
C THR A 364 -19.00 -22.35 1.77
N GLN A 365 -18.04 -22.85 2.54
CA GLN A 365 -17.10 -23.89 2.11
C GLN A 365 -17.19 -25.10 3.03
N SER A 366 -17.37 -26.29 2.45
CA SER A 366 -17.30 -27.55 3.21
C SER A 366 -15.86 -28.02 3.34
N LEU A 367 -15.50 -28.55 4.51
CA LEU A 367 -14.19 -29.11 4.84
C LEU A 367 -14.28 -30.64 4.99
N ALA A 368 -13.17 -31.33 4.75
CA ALA A 368 -13.10 -32.81 4.70
C ALA A 368 -13.48 -33.53 6.02
N ASN A 369 -13.63 -32.79 7.11
CA ASN A 369 -13.94 -33.26 8.47
C ASN A 369 -15.38 -32.98 8.92
N GLY A 370 -16.28 -32.60 8.00
CA GLY A 370 -17.68 -32.30 8.33
C GLY A 370 -17.90 -30.91 8.95
N GLU A 371 -16.89 -30.04 8.86
CA GLU A 371 -16.98 -28.63 9.24
C GLU A 371 -17.30 -27.76 8.02
N PHE A 372 -17.91 -26.60 8.27
CA PHE A 372 -18.23 -25.61 7.26
C PHE A 372 -17.68 -24.24 7.67
N ASP A 373 -16.99 -23.59 6.73
CA ASP A 373 -16.60 -22.20 6.86
C ASP A 373 -17.66 -21.30 6.23
N LEU A 374 -18.21 -20.38 7.02
CA LEU A 374 -19.17 -19.37 6.61
C LEU A 374 -18.47 -18.01 6.53
N ILE A 375 -18.49 -17.38 5.36
CA ILE A 375 -18.02 -16.01 5.22
C ILE A 375 -19.16 -15.08 5.60
N VAL A 376 -19.08 -14.42 6.75
CA VAL A 376 -20.17 -13.61 7.34
C VAL A 376 -19.89 -12.11 7.31
N GLY A 377 -18.75 -11.70 6.76
CA GLY A 377 -18.28 -10.30 6.82
C GLY A 377 -17.80 -9.93 8.23
N LEU A 378 -17.36 -8.68 8.42
CA LEU A 378 -16.77 -8.21 9.68
C LEU A 378 -17.73 -8.40 10.87
N GLY A 379 -17.17 -8.80 12.02
CA GLY A 379 -17.95 -9.04 13.25
C GLY A 379 -18.34 -10.50 13.46
N ALA A 380 -17.57 -11.45 12.91
CA ALA A 380 -17.80 -12.88 13.13
C ALA A 380 -17.82 -13.26 14.62
N GLU A 381 -16.97 -12.66 15.46
CA GLU A 381 -16.97 -12.90 16.92
C GLU A 381 -18.28 -12.46 17.59
N ASN A 382 -18.79 -11.28 17.24
CA ASN A 382 -20.06 -10.78 17.76
C ASN A 382 -21.24 -11.63 17.27
N LEU A 383 -21.18 -12.09 16.04
CA LEU A 383 -22.19 -12.98 15.46
C LEU A 383 -22.14 -14.37 16.10
N ALA A 384 -20.94 -14.90 16.38
CA ALA A 384 -20.76 -16.14 17.13
C ALA A 384 -21.36 -16.06 18.53
N GLY A 385 -21.05 -14.98 19.26
CA GLY A 385 -21.58 -14.75 20.60
C GLY A 385 -23.09 -14.47 20.64
N ALA A 386 -23.70 -14.06 19.52
CA ALA A 386 -25.15 -13.90 19.40
C ALA A 386 -25.87 -15.18 18.90
N MET A 387 -25.12 -16.17 18.40
CA MET A 387 -25.65 -17.46 17.91
C MET A 387 -25.54 -18.58 18.94
N GLN A 388 -24.64 -18.45 19.92
CA GLN A 388 -24.58 -19.24 21.16
C GLN A 388 -25.75 -18.85 22.07
#